data_AF-A0A1F4EL47-F1
#
_entry.id   AF-A0A1F4EL47-F1
#
_cell.length_a   1.000
_cell.length_b   1.000
_cell.length_c   1.000
_cell.angle_alpha   90.00
_cell.angle_beta   90.00
_cell.angle_gamma   90.00
#
_symmetry.space_group_name_H-M   'P 1'
#
loop_
_entity.id
_entity.type
_entity.pdbx_description
1 polymer ?
#
loop_
_entity_poly.entity_id
_entity_poly.type
_entity_poly.pdbx_seq_one_letter_code
_entity_poly.pdbx_strand_id
1 'polypeptide(L)'
;MLTEALALLAPAQQLRCLDWLADASRAGLLAVDREPLDFGAVEKLARKYADQPMDFAGASVVILATRTGIREILTADRRDFAVYRLAGRTRLIDVLGQ
;
A
#
# COMPACT_ATOMS: atom_id res chain seq x y z
N MET A 1 2.71 -5.26 2.61
CA MET A 1 1.29 -4.89 2.40
C MET A 1 0.35 -6.03 2.66
N LEU A 2 0.30 -7.11 1.86
CA LEU A 2 -0.56 -8.27 2.19
C LEU A 2 -0.23 -8.88 3.55
N THR A 3 1.05 -8.94 3.90
CA THR A 3 1.54 -9.45 5.18
C THR A 3 0.96 -8.70 6.39
N GLU A 4 1.09 -7.37 6.41
CA GLU A 4 0.58 -6.55 7.51
C GLU A 4 -0.95 -6.41 7.49
N ALA A 5 -1.56 -6.27 6.32
CA ALA A 5 -3.01 -6.25 6.20
C ALA A 5 -3.64 -7.53 6.76
N LEU A 6 -3.03 -8.70 6.50
CA LEU A 6 -3.46 -9.96 7.10
C LEU A 6 -3.13 -10.02 8.59
N ALA A 7 -1.99 -9.47 9.04
CA ALA A 7 -1.61 -9.46 10.45
C ALA A 7 -2.61 -8.68 11.34
N LEU A 8 -3.33 -7.71 10.78
CA LEU A 8 -4.39 -6.96 11.48
C LEU A 8 -5.70 -7.75 11.63
N LEU A 9 -5.88 -8.86 10.92
CA LEU A 9 -7.10 -9.65 10.91
C LEU A 9 -7.05 -10.81 11.92
N ALA A 10 -8.19 -11.16 12.51
CA ALA A 10 -8.31 -12.38 13.29
C ALA A 10 -8.07 -13.63 12.40
N PRO A 11 -7.62 -14.77 12.93
CA PRO A 11 -7.28 -15.94 12.10
C PRO A 11 -8.39 -16.40 11.13
N ALA A 12 -9.64 -16.38 11.59
CA ALA A 12 -10.79 -16.72 10.73
C ALA A 12 -11.01 -15.71 9.59
N GLN A 13 -10.66 -14.44 9.79
CA GLN A 13 -10.75 -13.39 8.77
C GLN A 13 -9.57 -13.47 7.78
N GLN A 14 -8.38 -13.87 8.25
CA GLN A 14 -7.23 -14.13 7.38
C GLN A 14 -7.54 -15.21 6.35
N LEU A 15 -8.12 -16.34 6.79
CA LEU A 15 -8.49 -17.44 5.87
C LEU A 15 -9.47 -16.98 4.79
N ARG A 16 -10.54 -16.26 5.17
CA ARG A 16 -11.48 -15.71 4.17
C ARG A 16 -10.84 -14.70 3.23
N CYS A 17 -9.89 -13.90 3.71
CA CYS A 17 -9.15 -12.96 2.88
C CYS A 17 -8.27 -13.70 1.87
N LEU A 18 -7.61 -14.80 2.29
CA LEU A 18 -6.83 -15.65 1.40
C LEU A 18 -7.70 -16.35 0.34
N ASP A 19 -8.87 -16.86 0.72
CA ASP A 19 -9.84 -17.44 -0.22
C ASP A 19 -10.24 -16.40 -1.28
N TRP A 20 -10.61 -15.19 -0.84
CA TRP A 20 -10.96 -14.10 -1.74
C TRP A 20 -9.80 -13.70 -2.67
N LEU A 21 -8.56 -13.62 -2.18
CA LEU A 21 -7.38 -13.33 -2.99
C LEU A 21 -7.12 -14.42 -4.03
N ALA A 22 -7.32 -15.69 -3.66
CA ALA A 22 -7.17 -16.82 -4.56
C ALA A 22 -8.21 -16.78 -5.69
N ASP A 23 -9.45 -16.44 -5.36
CA ASP A 23 -10.53 -16.29 -6.34
C ASP A 23 -10.30 -15.09 -7.27
N ALA A 24 -9.92 -13.93 -6.72
CA ALA A 24 -9.58 -12.74 -7.50
C ALA A 24 -8.41 -12.99 -8.46
N SER A 25 -7.40 -13.75 -8.00
CA SER A 25 -6.27 -14.18 -8.84
C SER A 25 -6.72 -15.10 -9.98
N ARG A 26 -7.53 -16.13 -9.70
CA ARG A 26 -8.09 -17.02 -10.73
C ARG A 26 -8.96 -16.29 -11.74
N ALA A 27 -9.70 -15.29 -11.29
CA ALA A 27 -10.54 -14.46 -12.14
C ALA A 27 -9.76 -13.39 -12.94
N GLY A 28 -8.44 -13.26 -12.74
CA GLY A 28 -7.63 -12.24 -13.42
C GLY A 28 -7.89 -10.81 -12.92
N LEU A 29 -8.49 -10.65 -11.75
CA LEU A 29 -8.80 -9.37 -11.12
C LEU A 29 -7.68 -8.87 -10.19
N LEU A 30 -6.67 -9.71 -9.92
CA LEU A 30 -5.53 -9.38 -9.10
C LEU A 30 -4.25 -9.35 -9.93
N ALA A 31 -3.57 -8.21 -9.91
CA ALA A 31 -2.20 -8.08 -10.39
C ALA A 31 -1.26 -7.91 -9.18
N VAL A 32 -0.16 -8.66 -9.20
CA VAL A 32 0.90 -8.54 -8.18
C VAL A 32 2.11 -7.93 -8.84
N ASP A 33 2.57 -6.82 -8.27
CA ASP A 33 3.84 -6.22 -8.65
C ASP A 33 4.99 -7.16 -8.28
N ARG A 34 5.86 -7.46 -9.26
CA ARG A 34 6.99 -8.40 -9.12
C ARG A 34 8.34 -7.69 -9.22
N GLU A 35 8.31 -6.38 -9.42
CA GLU A 35 9.53 -5.60 -9.60
C GLU A 35 10.24 -5.43 -8.25
N PRO A 36 11.57 -5.57 -8.20
CA PRO A 36 12.32 -5.32 -6.99
C PRO A 36 12.00 -3.94 -6.40
N LEU A 37 11.97 -3.87 -5.08
CA LEU A 37 11.81 -2.59 -4.38
C LEU A 37 13.14 -1.84 -4.39
N ASP A 38 13.09 -0.56 -4.75
CA ASP A 38 14.24 0.35 -4.64
C ASP A 38 14.40 0.80 -3.18
N PHE A 39 15.34 0.18 -2.46
CA PHE A 39 15.64 0.52 -1.07
C PHE A 39 16.21 1.93 -0.90
N GLY A 40 16.87 2.50 -1.91
CA GLY A 40 17.32 3.88 -1.88
C GLY A 40 16.14 4.86 -1.94
N ALA A 41 15.12 4.54 -2.75
CA ALA A 41 13.87 5.29 -2.75
C ALA A 41 13.12 5.17 -1.42
N VAL A 42 13.11 3.98 -0.80
CA VAL A 42 12.55 3.76 0.54
C VAL A 42 13.24 4.65 1.58
N GLU A 43 14.57 4.61 1.65
CA GLU A 43 15.33 5.41 2.61
C GLU A 43 15.05 6.92 2.41
N LYS A 44 15.09 7.38 1.16
CA LYS A 44 14.82 8.78 0.83
C LYS A 44 13.42 9.21 1.28
N LEU A 45 12.42 8.35 1.10
CA LEU A 45 11.05 8.63 1.49
C LEU A 45 10.88 8.64 3.03
N ALA A 46 11.47 7.67 3.72
CA ALA A 46 11.48 7.60 5.17
C ALA A 46 12.14 8.85 5.79
N ARG A 47 13.27 9.32 5.23
CA ARG A 47 13.90 10.58 5.66
C ARG A 47 13.04 11.81 5.37
N LYS A 48 12.35 11.83 4.22
CA LYS A 48 11.46 12.95 3.83
C LYS A 48 10.28 13.11 4.78
N TYR A 49 9.75 12.00 5.32
CA TYR A 49 8.61 11.96 6.22
C TYR A 49 9.01 11.51 7.62
N ALA A 50 10.23 11.86 8.06
CA ALA A 50 10.76 11.43 9.36
C ALA A 50 10.00 12.00 10.56
N ASP A 51 9.19 13.04 10.35
CA ASP A 51 8.27 13.65 11.32
C ASP A 51 6.90 12.94 11.38
N GLN A 52 6.66 11.95 10.51
CA GLN A 52 5.43 11.17 10.42
C GLN A 52 5.72 9.70 10.76
N PRO A 53 4.71 8.89 11.15
CA PRO A 53 4.90 7.47 11.46
C PRO A 53 5.03 6.62 10.18
N MET A 54 5.94 6.99 9.27
CA MET A 54 6.18 6.22 8.06
C MET A 54 6.94 4.94 8.39
N ASP A 55 6.30 3.80 8.16
CA ASP A 55 6.94 2.49 8.17
C ASP A 55 7.31 2.01 6.74
N PHE A 56 7.94 0.84 6.68
CA PHE A 56 8.39 0.25 5.43
C PHE A 56 7.23 -0.11 4.50
N ALA A 57 6.07 -0.51 5.04
CA ALA A 57 4.91 -0.87 4.23
C ALA A 57 4.25 0.36 3.60
N GLY A 58 4.08 1.43 4.39
CA GLY A 58 3.63 2.73 3.91
C GLY A 58 4.54 3.27 2.81
N ALA A 59 5.86 3.21 3.02
CA ALA A 59 6.83 3.61 2.00
C ALA A 59 6.72 2.77 0.72
N SER A 60 6.56 1.46 0.86
CA SER A 60 6.39 0.54 -0.27
C SER A 60 5.16 0.85 -1.11
N VAL A 61 4.03 1.21 -0.49
CA VAL A 61 2.81 1.64 -1.21
C VAL A 61 3.05 2.91 -1.99
N VAL A 62 3.68 3.92 -1.38
CA VAL A 62 3.94 5.21 -2.04
C VAL A 62 4.88 5.02 -3.24
N ILE A 63 5.89 4.16 -3.11
CA ILE A 63 6.80 3.82 -4.22
C ILE A 63 6.06 3.08 -5.33
N LEU A 64 5.24 2.09 -4.99
CA LEU A 64 4.44 1.35 -5.96
C LEU A 64 3.46 2.26 -6.71
N ALA A 65 2.76 3.15 -5.98
CA ALA A 65 1.87 4.14 -6.56
C ALA A 65 2.61 5.12 -7.47
N THR A 66 3.83 5.52 -7.08
CA THR A 66 4.68 6.40 -7.89
C THR A 66 5.11 5.72 -9.20
N ARG A 67 5.50 4.44 -9.14
CA ARG A 67 5.96 3.68 -10.30
C ARG A 67 4.83 3.32 -11.27
N THR A 68 3.67 2.93 -10.74
CA THR A 68 2.53 2.48 -11.55
C THR A 68 1.62 3.63 -12.00
N GLY A 69 1.70 4.80 -11.36
CA GLY A 69 0.78 5.91 -11.57
C GLY A 69 -0.60 5.70 -10.94
N ILE A 70 -0.83 4.55 -10.28
CA ILE A 70 -2.08 4.25 -9.58
C ILE A 70 -2.11 5.06 -8.28
N ARG A 71 -3.12 5.92 -8.14
CA ARG A 71 -3.28 6.83 -6.97
C ARG A 71 -4.34 6.34 -5.99
N GLU A 72 -5.18 5.43 -6.43
CA GLU A 72 -6.24 4.81 -5.64
C GLU A 72 -5.62 3.72 -4.78
N ILE A 73 -5.81 3.85 -3.47
CA ILE A 73 -5.30 2.91 -2.49
C ILE A 73 -6.44 2.49 -1.56
N LEU A 74 -6.27 1.32 -0.96
CA LEU A 74 -7.09 0.85 0.14
C LEU A 74 -6.23 0.92 1.40
N THR A 75 -6.63 1.70 2.40
CA THR A 75 -5.84 1.80 3.64
C THR A 75 -6.72 1.99 4.88
N ALA A 76 -6.30 1.40 6.01
CA ALA A 76 -6.86 1.70 7.32
C ALA A 76 -6.24 2.98 7.93
N ASP A 77 -5.00 3.31 7.54
CA ASP A 77 -4.19 4.39 8.09
C ASP A 77 -4.38 5.69 7.32
N ARG A 78 -5.64 6.11 7.17
CA ARG A 78 -6.03 7.28 6.35
C ARG A 78 -5.25 8.54 6.69
N ARG A 79 -4.95 8.75 7.97
CA ARG A 79 -4.25 9.95 8.45
C ARG A 79 -2.84 10.02 7.90
N ASP A 80 -2.13 8.89 7.88
CA ASP A 80 -0.73 8.82 7.46
C ASP A 80 -0.64 9.01 5.94
N PHE A 81 -1.46 8.29 5.19
CA PHE A 81 -1.52 8.40 3.73
C PHE A 81 -2.06 9.75 3.22
N ALA A 82 -2.82 10.49 4.02
CA ALA A 82 -3.29 11.83 3.67
C ALA A 82 -2.17 12.87 3.60
N VAL A 83 -1.01 12.62 4.20
CA VAL A 83 0.15 13.54 4.19
C VAL A 83 1.14 13.21 3.07
N TYR A 84 1.21 11.93 2.66
CA TYR A 84 2.15 11.49 1.63
C TYR A 84 1.79 12.05 0.25
N ARG A 85 2.83 12.36 -0.53
CA ARG A 85 2.70 13.02 -1.84
C ARG A 85 3.53 12.28 -2.88
N LEU A 86 2.90 12.00 -4.01
CA LEU A 86 3.54 11.51 -5.22
C LEU A 86 4.23 12.67 -5.96
N ALA A 87 4.85 12.35 -7.11
CA ALA A 87 5.40 13.36 -8.01
C ALA A 87 4.37 14.45 -8.35
N GLY A 88 4.84 15.69 -8.52
CA GLY A 88 3.97 16.85 -8.77
C GLY A 88 3.09 17.26 -7.58
N ARG A 89 3.40 16.80 -6.35
CA ARG A 89 2.60 17.06 -5.13
C ARG A 89 1.19 16.47 -5.18
N THR A 90 1.00 15.43 -5.99
CA THR A 90 -0.28 14.72 -6.12
C THR A 90 -0.58 13.90 -4.87
N ARG A 91 -1.87 13.82 -4.48
CA ARG A 91 -2.33 13.05 -3.33
C ARG A 91 -2.71 11.62 -3.73
N LEU A 92 -2.57 10.70 -2.79
CA LEU A 92 -3.22 9.39 -2.84
C LEU A 92 -4.71 9.54 -2.52
N ILE A 93 -5.54 8.64 -3.04
CA ILE A 93 -6.99 8.62 -2.89
C ILE A 93 -7.34 7.32 -2.16
N ASP A 94 -7.85 7.41 -0.93
CA ASP A 94 -8.38 6.25 -0.25
C ASP A 94 -9.78 5.91 -0.78
N VAL A 95 -9.94 4.73 -1.35
CA VAL A 95 -11.21 4.28 -1.94
C VAL A 95 -12.23 3.81 -0.89
N LEU A 96 -11.81 3.57 0.36
CA LEU A 96 -12.73 3.25 1.47
C LEU A 96 -13.41 4.49 2.05
N GLY A 97 -12.87 5.68 1.80
CA GLY A 97 -13.30 6.95 2.39
C GLY A 97 -14.29 7.75 1.56
N GLN A 98 -14.86 7.14 0.51
CA GLN A 98 -15.93 7.71 -0.33
C GLN A 98 -17.28 7.62 0.37
#